data_AF-A0A2H0SR43-F1
#
_entry.id   AF-A0A2H0SR43-F1
#
_cell.length_a   1.000
_cell.length_b   1.000
_cell.length_c   1.000
_cell.angle_alpha   90.00
_cell.angle_beta   90.00
_cell.angle_gamma   90.00
#
_symmetry.space_group_name_H-M   'P 1'
#
loop_
_entity.id
_entity.type
_entity.pdbx_description
1 polymer ?
#
loop_
_entity_poly.entity_id
_entity_poly.type
_entity_poly.pdbx_seq_one_letter_code
_entity_poly.pdbx_strand_id
1 'polypeptide(L)'
;MQKSTSKSKIIKPVENVPMLASSLEHNFAAHGIKVRVMEINFHEKHLEFQLEIAMGEPISNFENLSRDIALFLASPTGKIELVAPIPGTHRIGINLPRRTEVDKPVMPVNKEAEVHYREKTGMYYLRNFFAEVLFLLIQALGWIAGKLYQSEQTITQFASTKSDDAEKNNEGGA
;
A
#
# COMPACT_ATOMS: atom_id res chain seq x y z
N MET A 1 2.03 0.51 -48.09
CA MET A 1 2.16 -0.51 -47.03
C MET A 1 3.37 -0.15 -46.17
N GLN A 2 3.15 0.53 -45.05
CA GLN A 2 4.24 0.86 -44.11
C GLN A 2 4.44 -0.34 -43.18
N LYS A 3 5.64 -0.93 -43.24
CA LYS A 3 6.05 -2.07 -42.42
C LYS A 3 6.58 -1.51 -41.09
N SER A 4 5.75 -1.53 -40.05
CA SER A 4 6.16 -1.13 -38.69
C SER A 4 6.99 -2.24 -38.07
N THR A 5 8.31 -2.09 -38.10
CA THR A 5 9.24 -2.91 -37.34
C THR A 5 9.27 -2.41 -35.89
N SER A 6 8.38 -2.95 -35.05
CA SER A 6 8.43 -2.73 -33.60
C SER A 6 9.67 -3.43 -33.04
N LYS A 7 10.69 -2.65 -32.69
CA LYS A 7 11.89 -3.11 -31.98
C LYS A 7 11.43 -3.73 -30.65
N SER A 8 11.61 -5.04 -30.51
CA SER A 8 11.44 -5.76 -29.25
C SER A 8 12.30 -5.09 -28.18
N LYS A 9 11.66 -4.33 -27.30
CA LYS A 9 12.27 -3.69 -26.15
C LYS A 9 12.63 -4.82 -25.20
N ILE A 10 13.92 -5.17 -25.12
CA ILE A 10 14.44 -6.21 -24.23
C ILE A 10 14.05 -5.85 -22.79
N ILE A 11 13.02 -6.53 -22.28
CA ILE A 11 12.58 -6.44 -20.89
C ILE A 11 13.69 -7.09 -20.07
N LYS A 12 14.26 -6.35 -19.09
CA LYS A 12 15.29 -6.90 -18.21
C LYS A 12 14.76 -8.18 -17.55
N PRO A 13 15.50 -9.31 -17.61
CA PRO A 13 15.09 -10.53 -16.93
C PRO A 13 14.91 -10.23 -15.43
N VAL A 14 13.81 -10.69 -14.85
CA VAL A 14 13.60 -10.60 -13.40
C VAL A 14 14.75 -11.31 -12.73
N GLU A 15 15.43 -10.61 -11.84
CA GLU A 15 16.77 -10.94 -11.35
C GLU A 15 16.87 -12.30 -10.65
N ASN A 16 15.76 -12.98 -10.33
CA ASN A 16 15.74 -14.34 -9.77
C ASN A 16 14.48 -15.14 -10.15
N VAL A 17 14.28 -15.42 -11.44
CA VAL A 17 13.16 -16.24 -11.96
C VAL A 17 12.99 -17.60 -11.21
N PRO A 18 14.07 -18.36 -10.91
CA PRO A 18 13.92 -19.65 -10.23
C PRO A 18 13.43 -19.54 -8.78
N MET A 19 13.85 -18.49 -8.05
CA MET A 19 13.40 -18.29 -6.67
C MET A 19 11.91 -17.98 -6.61
N LEU A 20 11.41 -17.15 -7.53
CA LEU A 20 10.01 -16.75 -7.56
C LEU A 20 9.09 -17.94 -7.89
N ALA A 21 9.51 -18.79 -8.83
CA ALA A 21 8.82 -20.02 -9.16
C ALA A 21 8.73 -20.96 -7.95
N SER A 22 9.85 -21.22 -7.27
CA SER A 22 9.90 -22.09 -6.10
C SER A 22 9.05 -21.55 -4.93
N SER A 23 9.07 -20.24 -4.69
CA SER A 23 8.20 -19.62 -3.69
C SER A 23 6.72 -19.78 -4.02
N LEU A 24 6.34 -19.64 -5.30
CA LEU A 24 4.95 -19.80 -5.72
C LEU A 24 4.48 -21.24 -5.52
N GLU A 25 5.26 -22.23 -5.94
CA GLU A 25 4.98 -23.65 -5.72
C GLU A 25 4.86 -23.99 -4.23
N HIS A 26 5.75 -23.46 -3.40
CA HIS A 26 5.72 -23.67 -1.95
C HIS A 26 4.45 -23.10 -1.32
N ASN A 27 4.00 -21.91 -1.73
CA ASN A 27 2.76 -21.32 -1.25
C ASN A 27 1.55 -22.17 -1.64
N PHE A 28 1.45 -22.62 -2.90
CA PHE A 28 0.37 -23.52 -3.32
C PHE A 28 0.38 -24.83 -2.52
N ALA A 29 1.56 -25.40 -2.27
CA ALA A 29 1.70 -26.60 -1.45
C ALA A 29 1.22 -26.37 0.00
N ALA A 30 1.45 -25.18 0.58
CA ALA A 30 0.94 -24.81 1.90
C ALA A 30 -0.60 -24.74 1.95
N HIS A 31 -1.25 -24.46 0.81
CA HIS A 31 -2.71 -24.53 0.64
C HIS A 31 -3.21 -25.92 0.22
N GLY A 32 -2.34 -26.94 0.20
CA GLY A 32 -2.68 -28.31 -0.17
C GLY A 32 -2.82 -28.54 -1.67
N ILE A 33 -2.47 -27.56 -2.51
CA ILE A 33 -2.60 -27.64 -3.96
C ILE A 33 -1.23 -27.96 -4.55
N LYS A 34 -1.15 -29.05 -5.30
CA LYS A 34 0.10 -29.45 -5.96
C LYS A 34 0.16 -28.86 -7.37
N VAL A 35 1.13 -27.99 -7.60
CA VAL A 35 1.42 -27.39 -8.89
C VAL A 35 2.91 -27.38 -9.20
N ARG A 36 3.23 -27.19 -10.47
CA ARG A 36 4.58 -26.90 -10.95
C ARG A 36 4.56 -25.70 -11.88
N VAL A 37 5.46 -24.74 -11.68
CA VAL A 37 5.66 -23.62 -12.60
C VAL A 37 6.49 -24.12 -13.77
N MET A 38 5.88 -24.15 -14.95
CA MET A 38 6.52 -24.65 -16.17
C MET A 38 7.26 -23.53 -16.90
N GLU A 39 6.61 -22.38 -17.04
CA GLU A 39 7.12 -21.26 -17.82
C GLU A 39 6.73 -19.93 -17.16
N ILE A 40 7.56 -18.92 -17.40
CA ILE A 40 7.32 -17.54 -16.97
C ILE A 40 7.50 -16.63 -18.19
N ASN A 41 6.39 -16.04 -18.63
CA ASN A 41 6.33 -15.23 -19.84
C ASN A 41 6.22 -13.73 -19.49
N PHE A 42 7.11 -12.94 -20.07
CA PHE A 42 7.14 -11.50 -19.86
C PHE A 42 6.32 -10.78 -20.94
N HIS A 43 5.20 -10.18 -20.53
CA HIS A 43 4.39 -9.32 -21.38
C HIS A 43 4.64 -7.85 -21.05
N GLU A 44 4.17 -6.94 -21.91
CA GLU A 44 4.39 -5.50 -21.73
C GLU A 44 3.82 -4.98 -20.41
N LYS A 45 2.63 -5.46 -20.02
CA LYS A 45 1.87 -4.96 -18.86
C LYS A 45 1.81 -5.93 -17.68
N HIS A 46 2.21 -7.19 -17.87
CA HIS A 46 2.08 -8.22 -16.86
C HIS A 46 3.15 -9.31 -17.04
N LEU A 47 3.31 -10.11 -15.99
CA LEU A 47 4.10 -11.32 -15.97
C LEU A 47 3.13 -12.51 -15.90
N GLU A 48 3.23 -13.45 -16.83
CA GLU A 48 2.40 -14.66 -16.85
C GLU A 48 3.21 -15.83 -16.29
N PHE A 49 2.69 -16.49 -15.26
CA PHE A 49 3.17 -17.78 -14.79
C PHE A 49 2.29 -18.87 -15.39
N GLN A 50 2.88 -19.83 -16.09
CA GLN A 50 2.16 -21.01 -16.55
C GLN A 50 2.42 -22.17 -15.61
N LEU A 51 1.34 -22.66 -14.99
CA LEU A 51 1.38 -23.72 -14.00
C LEU A 51 0.76 -24.99 -14.57
N GLU A 52 1.47 -26.09 -14.40
CA GLU A 52 0.91 -27.43 -14.53
C GLU A 52 0.30 -27.83 -13.19
N ILE A 53 -0.94 -28.30 -13.22
CA ILE A 53 -1.67 -28.72 -12.03
C ILE A 53 -1.57 -30.24 -11.90
N ALA A 54 -1.40 -30.73 -10.67
CA ALA A 54 -1.55 -32.16 -10.41
C ALA A 54 -2.97 -32.66 -10.74
N MET A 55 -3.04 -33.90 -11.20
CA MET A 55 -4.31 -34.56 -11.50
C MET A 55 -5.18 -34.65 -10.23
N GLY A 56 -6.45 -34.23 -10.35
CA GLY A 56 -7.43 -34.28 -9.26
C GLY A 56 -7.62 -32.96 -8.51
N GLU A 57 -6.78 -31.95 -8.74
CA GLU A 57 -7.01 -30.61 -8.20
C GLU A 57 -8.06 -29.85 -9.02
N PRO A 58 -9.15 -29.36 -8.41
CA PRO A 58 -10.17 -28.62 -9.13
C PRO A 58 -9.73 -27.17 -9.41
N ILE A 59 -10.09 -26.66 -10.59
CA ILE A 59 -9.79 -25.28 -11.02
C ILE A 59 -10.37 -24.24 -10.05
N SER A 60 -11.51 -24.53 -9.43
CA SER A 60 -12.17 -23.64 -8.45
C SER A 60 -11.28 -23.28 -7.27
N ASN A 61 -10.31 -24.13 -6.90
CA ASN A 61 -9.38 -23.83 -5.81
C ASN A 61 -8.50 -22.61 -6.14
N PHE A 62 -8.10 -22.45 -7.40
CA PHE A 62 -7.28 -21.32 -7.85
C PHE A 62 -8.09 -20.02 -7.90
N GLU A 63 -9.35 -20.09 -8.33
CA GLU A 63 -10.24 -18.93 -8.33
C GLU A 63 -10.47 -18.42 -6.91
N ASN A 64 -10.72 -19.33 -5.97
CA ASN A 64 -10.93 -19.00 -4.56
C ASN A 64 -9.67 -18.37 -3.92
N LEU A 65 -8.48 -18.85 -4.32
CA LEU A 65 -7.19 -18.34 -3.82
C LEU A 65 -6.68 -17.11 -4.59
N SER A 66 -7.40 -16.59 -5.59
CA SER A 66 -6.91 -15.48 -6.42
C SER A 66 -6.41 -14.27 -5.61
N ARG A 67 -7.11 -13.92 -4.52
CA ARG A 67 -6.68 -12.84 -3.61
C ARG A 67 -5.43 -13.19 -2.82
N ASP A 68 -5.32 -14.42 -2.33
CA ASP A 68 -4.18 -14.89 -1.55
C ASP A 68 -2.94 -15.01 -2.45
N ILE A 69 -3.10 -15.49 -3.68
CA ILE A 69 -2.07 -15.48 -4.73
C ILE A 69 -1.59 -14.05 -4.99
N ALA A 70 -2.51 -13.09 -5.11
CA ALA A 70 -2.15 -11.68 -5.27
C ALA A 70 -1.35 -11.14 -4.08
N LEU A 71 -1.65 -11.60 -2.86
CA LEU A 71 -0.89 -11.27 -1.66
C LEU A 71 0.51 -11.90 -1.68
N PHE A 72 0.62 -13.18 -2.00
CA PHE A 72 1.89 -13.92 -2.04
C PHE A 72 2.85 -13.40 -3.11
N LEU A 73 2.31 -13.02 -4.26
CA LEU A 73 3.07 -12.43 -5.35
C LEU A 73 3.31 -10.92 -5.17
N ALA A 74 2.84 -10.34 -4.06
CA ALA A 74 2.91 -8.90 -3.78
C ALA A 74 2.42 -8.05 -4.98
N SER A 75 1.25 -8.41 -5.53
CA SER A 75 0.71 -7.78 -6.72
C SER A 75 0.62 -6.27 -6.54
N PRO A 76 1.16 -5.46 -7.47
CA PRO A 76 1.19 -4.01 -7.33
C PRO A 76 -0.19 -3.35 -7.35
N THR A 77 -1.21 -4.05 -7.87
CA THR A 77 -2.61 -3.63 -7.93
C THR A 77 -3.48 -4.34 -6.88
N GLY A 78 -2.92 -5.26 -6.11
CA GLY A 78 -3.66 -6.12 -5.17
C GLY A 78 -4.57 -7.16 -5.84
N LYS A 79 -4.44 -7.37 -7.15
CA LYS A 79 -5.24 -8.32 -7.93
C LYS A 79 -4.36 -9.10 -8.91
N ILE A 80 -4.81 -10.29 -9.29
CA ILE A 80 -4.23 -11.10 -10.38
C ILE A 80 -5.35 -11.50 -11.33
N GLU A 81 -5.01 -11.79 -12.59
CA GLU A 81 -5.94 -12.37 -13.55
C GLU A 81 -5.59 -13.85 -13.73
N LEU A 82 -6.58 -14.72 -13.50
CA LEU A 82 -6.45 -16.15 -13.72
C LEU A 82 -6.92 -16.49 -15.14
N VAL A 83 -6.10 -17.19 -15.90
CA VAL A 83 -6.42 -17.71 -17.23
C VAL A 83 -6.46 -19.22 -17.14
N ALA A 84 -7.64 -19.78 -16.89
CA ALA A 84 -7.83 -21.21 -16.70
C ALA A 84 -9.04 -21.74 -17.50
N PRO A 85 -8.88 -22.81 -18.30
CA PRO A 85 -7.63 -23.41 -18.79
C PRO A 85 -6.99 -22.60 -19.93
N ILE A 86 -5.66 -22.69 -20.11
CA ILE A 86 -4.98 -22.12 -21.29
C ILE A 86 -5.32 -22.98 -22.53
N PRO A 87 -5.92 -22.41 -23.60
CA PRO A 87 -6.31 -23.17 -24.79
C PRO A 87 -5.14 -23.96 -25.40
N GLY A 88 -5.38 -25.22 -25.75
CA GLY A 88 -4.38 -26.10 -26.38
C GLY A 88 -3.32 -26.65 -25.43
N THR A 89 -3.44 -26.41 -24.12
CA THR A 89 -2.52 -26.92 -23.09
C THR A 89 -3.30 -27.47 -21.89
N HIS A 90 -2.60 -28.16 -20.99
CA HIS A 90 -3.11 -28.62 -19.69
C HIS A 90 -2.65 -27.71 -18.54
N ARG A 91 -2.47 -26.41 -18.82
CA ARG A 91 -1.89 -25.44 -17.88
C ARG A 91 -2.88 -24.35 -17.51
N ILE A 92 -2.61 -23.70 -16.37
CA ILE A 92 -3.26 -22.46 -15.93
C ILE A 92 -2.27 -21.32 -16.03
N GLY A 93 -2.73 -20.16 -16.49
CA GLY A 93 -1.99 -18.90 -16.47
C GLY A 93 -2.35 -18.07 -15.26
N ILE A 94 -1.36 -17.51 -14.57
CA ILE A 94 -1.53 -16.45 -13.57
C ILE A 94 -0.86 -15.20 -14.11
N ASN A 95 -1.65 -14.18 -14.45
CA ASN A 95 -1.16 -12.90 -14.89
C ASN A 95 -1.01 -11.96 -13.68
N LEU A 96 0.25 -11.65 -13.37
CA LEU A 96 0.64 -10.69 -12.35
C LEU A 96 0.86 -9.31 -13.01
N PRO A 97 0.02 -8.30 -12.71
CA PRO A 97 0.22 -6.95 -13.23
C PRO A 97 1.60 -6.41 -12.86
N ARG A 98 2.24 -5.67 -13.75
CA ARG A 98 3.50 -4.97 -13.49
C ARG A 98 3.22 -3.47 -13.46
N ARG A 99 3.84 -2.74 -12.51
CA ARG A 99 3.92 -1.28 -12.60
C ARG A 99 4.80 -0.94 -13.81
N THR A 100 4.17 -0.60 -14.91
CA THR A 100 4.90 -0.05 -16.06
C THR A 100 5.11 1.44 -15.81
N GLU A 101 6.16 2.03 -16.38
CA GLU A 101 6.37 3.49 -16.29
C GLU A 101 5.20 4.29 -16.88
N VAL A 102 4.36 3.65 -17.72
CA VAL A 102 3.15 4.22 -18.31
C VAL A 102 2.05 4.48 -17.26
N ASP A 103 2.09 3.82 -16.10
CA ASP A 103 1.18 4.10 -14.98
C ASP A 103 1.60 5.35 -14.18
N LYS A 104 2.79 5.90 -14.44
CA LYS A 104 3.09 7.27 -14.00
C LYS A 104 2.22 8.20 -14.85
N PRO A 105 1.57 9.23 -14.28
CA PRO A 105 0.79 10.17 -15.05
C PRO A 105 1.64 10.64 -16.23
N VAL A 106 1.18 10.34 -17.45
CA VAL A 106 1.89 10.71 -18.67
C VAL A 106 1.98 12.23 -18.65
N MET A 107 3.21 12.75 -18.58
CA MET A 107 3.43 14.20 -18.68
C MET A 107 2.78 14.66 -19.99
N PRO A 108 1.91 15.68 -19.96
CA PRO A 108 1.19 16.11 -21.14
C PRO A 108 2.17 16.45 -22.27
N VAL A 109 1.88 15.93 -23.46
CA VAL A 109 2.76 16.04 -24.64
C VAL A 109 2.77 17.48 -25.21
N ASN A 110 1.81 18.32 -24.82
CA ASN A 110 1.73 19.72 -25.22
C ASN A 110 1.93 20.69 -24.05
N LYS A 111 2.67 21.77 -24.34
CA LYS A 111 3.05 22.82 -23.39
C LYS A 111 1.85 23.47 -22.69
N GLU A 112 0.70 23.51 -23.34
CA GLU A 112 -0.54 24.08 -22.79
C GLU A 112 -1.13 23.22 -21.67
N ALA A 113 -1.15 21.90 -21.84
CA ALA A 113 -1.62 21.00 -20.79
C ALA A 113 -0.57 20.80 -19.68
N GLU A 114 0.73 21.02 -19.95
CA GLU A 114 1.75 21.13 -18.89
C GLU A 114 1.48 22.30 -17.95
N VAL A 115 1.12 23.48 -18.47
CA VAL A 115 0.77 24.65 -17.65
C VAL A 115 -0.47 24.36 -16.81
N HIS A 116 -1.51 23.78 -17.40
CA HIS A 116 -2.73 23.42 -16.68
C HIS A 116 -2.50 22.36 -15.60
N TYR A 117 -1.62 21.38 -15.86
CA TYR A 117 -1.25 20.34 -14.89
C TYR A 117 -0.43 20.92 -13.74
N ARG A 118 0.55 21.79 -14.03
CA ARG A 118 1.43 22.45 -13.06
C ARG A 118 0.66 23.38 -12.10
N GLU A 119 -0.39 24.04 -12.57
CA GLU A 119 -1.21 24.92 -11.74
C GLU A 119 -2.12 24.14 -10.78
N LYS A 120 -2.75 23.05 -11.25
CA LYS A 120 -3.61 22.21 -10.39
C LYS A 120 -2.82 21.34 -9.41
N THR A 121 -1.76 20.66 -9.86
CA THR A 121 -0.96 19.75 -8.99
C THR A 121 -0.18 20.48 -7.91
N GLY A 122 0.42 21.63 -8.22
CA GLY A 122 1.09 22.46 -7.21
C GLY A 122 0.15 22.87 -6.08
N MET A 123 -1.13 23.12 -6.39
CA MET A 123 -2.14 23.50 -5.41
C MET A 123 -2.56 22.36 -4.47
N TYR A 124 -2.55 21.11 -4.95
CA TYR A 124 -2.84 19.94 -4.11
C TYR A 124 -1.77 19.73 -3.02
N TYR A 125 -0.48 19.86 -3.37
CA TYR A 125 0.61 19.75 -2.40
C TYR A 125 0.60 20.91 -1.41
N LEU A 126 0.32 22.12 -1.88
CA LEU A 126 0.32 23.31 -1.03
C LEU A 126 -0.84 23.29 -0.02
N ARG A 127 -2.03 22.84 -0.43
CA ARG A 127 -3.19 22.71 0.47
C ARG A 127 -2.97 21.68 1.57
N ASN A 128 -2.44 20.50 1.24
CA ASN A 128 -2.16 19.46 2.23
C ASN A 128 -1.03 19.87 3.17
N PHE A 129 0.01 20.55 2.67
CA PHE A 129 1.08 21.07 3.51
C PHE A 129 0.56 22.08 4.55
N PHE A 130 -0.28 23.03 4.13
CA PHE A 130 -0.86 24.00 5.07
C PHE A 130 -1.83 23.35 6.08
N ALA A 131 -2.60 22.34 5.66
CA ALA A 131 -3.50 21.62 6.57
C ALA A 131 -2.73 20.85 7.66
N GLU A 132 -1.63 20.17 7.30
CA GLU A 132 -0.78 19.45 8.25
C GLU A 132 -0.08 20.41 9.23
N VAL A 133 0.49 21.51 8.73
CA VAL A 133 1.12 22.53 9.57
C VAL A 133 0.10 23.17 10.53
N LEU A 134 -1.09 23.51 10.03
CA LEU A 134 -2.16 24.08 10.87
C LEU A 134 -2.63 23.07 11.93
N PHE A 135 -2.77 21.80 11.58
CA PHE A 135 -3.14 20.74 12.51
C PHE A 135 -2.11 20.62 13.63
N LEU A 136 -0.81 20.58 13.32
CA LEU A 136 0.26 20.54 14.31
C LEU A 136 0.29 21.79 15.21
N LEU A 137 0.01 22.98 14.65
CA LEU A 137 -0.10 24.20 15.44
C LEU A 137 -1.28 24.15 16.42
N ILE A 138 -2.43 23.64 16.01
CA ILE A 138 -3.60 23.46 16.91
C ILE A 138 -3.26 22.49 18.05
N GLN A 139 -2.58 21.37 17.75
CA GLN A 139 -2.14 20.42 18.78
C GLN A 139 -1.14 21.06 19.76
N ALA A 140 -0.17 21.82 19.25
CA ALA A 140 0.81 22.52 20.09
C ALA A 140 0.16 23.58 20.99
N LEU A 141 -0.79 24.36 20.46
CA LEU A 141 -1.55 25.35 21.23
C LEU A 141 -2.41 24.68 22.30
N GLY A 142 -3.06 23.55 22.00
CA GLY A 142 -3.81 22.77 22.98
C GLY A 142 -2.93 22.25 24.13
N TRP A 143 -1.72 21.78 23.82
CA TRP A 143 -0.75 21.34 24.84
C TRP A 143 -0.29 22.49 25.75
N ILE A 144 -0.01 23.66 25.17
CA ILE A 144 0.38 24.87 25.92
C ILE A 144 -0.77 25.36 26.81
N ALA A 145 -1.99 25.43 26.27
CA ALA A 145 -3.17 25.82 27.05
C ALA A 145 -3.45 24.85 28.20
N GLY A 146 -3.28 23.54 27.98
CA GLY A 146 -3.41 22.53 29.04
C GLY A 146 -2.37 22.70 30.15
N LYS A 147 -1.12 23.02 29.82
CA LYS A 147 -0.09 23.36 30.81
C LYS A 147 -0.42 24.61 31.62
N LEU A 148 -0.94 25.64 30.97
CA LEU A 148 -1.32 26.89 31.65
C LEU A 148 -2.52 26.66 32.56
N TYR A 149 -3.53 25.91 32.13
CA TYR A 149 -4.71 25.57 32.93
C TYR A 149 -4.37 24.77 34.21
N GLN A 150 -3.40 23.86 34.15
CA GLN A 150 -2.94 23.13 35.34
C GLN A 150 -2.21 24.03 36.36
N SER A 151 -1.52 25.07 35.89
CA SER A 151 -0.80 25.98 36.78
C SER A 151 -1.74 26.83 37.65
N GLU A 152 -2.90 27.22 37.13
CA GLU A 152 -3.90 27.99 37.89
C GLU A 152 -4.62 27.15 38.96
N GLN A 153 -4.93 25.87 38.67
CA GLN A 153 -5.58 24.94 39.62
C GLN A 153 -4.65 24.56 40.80
N THR A 154 -3.34 24.56 40.57
CA THR A 154 -2.36 24.27 41.63
C THR A 154 -2.29 25.43 42.62
N ILE A 155 -2.34 26.69 42.14
CA ILE A 155 -2.28 27.88 42.99
C ILE A 155 -3.54 28.01 43.87
N THR A 156 -4.72 27.64 43.37
CA THR A 156 -5.96 27.67 44.17
C THR A 156 -6.04 26.56 45.22
N GLN A 157 -5.51 25.36 44.94
CA GLN A 157 -5.39 24.30 45.96
C GLN A 157 -4.39 24.66 47.06
N PHE A 158 -3.23 25.23 46.73
CA PHE A 158 -2.29 25.74 47.75
C PHE A 158 -2.87 26.90 48.58
N ALA A 159 -3.79 27.70 48.02
CA ALA A 159 -4.46 28.78 48.73
C ALA A 159 -5.55 28.27 49.70
N SER A 160 -6.28 27.20 49.36
CA SER A 160 -7.31 26.61 50.23
C SER A 160 -6.73 25.72 51.33
N THR A 161 -5.68 24.95 51.07
CA THR A 161 -5.07 24.13 52.14
C THR A 161 -4.45 25.00 53.23
N LYS A 162 -3.97 26.19 52.86
CA LYS A 162 -3.38 27.16 53.80
C LYS A 162 -4.42 27.91 54.64
N SER A 163 -5.68 28.03 54.18
CA SER A 163 -6.77 28.58 55.01
C SER A 163 -7.30 27.56 56.00
N ASP A 164 -7.39 26.28 55.60
CA ASP A 164 -7.93 25.22 56.46
C ASP A 164 -6.97 24.87 57.62
N ASP A 165 -5.66 24.95 57.39
CA ASP A 165 -4.64 24.80 58.45
C ASP A 165 -4.60 26.00 59.42
N ALA A 166 -5.09 27.18 59.01
CA ALA A 166 -5.18 28.36 59.89
C ALA A 166 -6.42 28.30 60.80
N GLU A 167 -7.50 27.64 60.37
CA GLU A 167 -8.74 27.49 61.15
C GLU A 167 -8.62 26.39 62.21
N LYS A 168 -7.93 25.27 61.91
CA LYS A 168 -7.71 24.17 62.88
C LYS A 168 -6.81 24.51 64.07
N ASN A 169 -5.96 25.54 63.96
CA ASN A 169 -5.08 25.97 65.04
C ASN A 169 -5.75 26.92 66.06
N ASN A 170 -7.02 27.28 65.85
CA ASN A 170 -7.77 28.18 66.74
C ASN A 170 -8.86 27.47 67.58
N GLU A 171 -9.15 26.19 67.34
CA GLU A 171 -10.14 25.42 68.11
C GLU A 171 -9.52 24.44 69.14
N GLY A 172 -8.19 24.42 69.27
CA GLY A 172 -7.46 23.56 70.21
C GLY A 172 -6.99 24.24 71.51
N GLY A 173 -7.51 25.42 71.85
CA GLY A 173 -7.08 26.21 73.00
C GLY A 173 -8.24 26.79 73.80
N ALA A 174 -8.93 25.94 74.56
CA ALA A 174 -9.78 26.32 75.69
C ALA A 174 -9.65 25.27 76.80
#